data_AF-A0A7S3EHL8-F1
#
_entry.id   AF-A0A7S3EHL8-F1
#
_cell.length_a   1.000
_cell.length_b   1.000
_cell.length_c   1.000
_cell.angle_alpha   90.00
_cell.angle_beta   90.00
_cell.angle_gamma   90.00
#
_symmetry.space_group_name_H-M   'P 1'
#
loop_
_entity.id
_entity.type
_entity.pdbx_description
1 polymer ?
#
loop_
_entity_poly.entity_id
_entity_poly.type
_entity_poly.pdbx_seq_one_letter_code
_entity_poly.pdbx_strand_id
1 'polypeptide(L)'
;GEESAWLPTSFGLFDTFAYRSRIDETEHLALVKGDVAGKGEVLVRVEFESVAGHVFASVQDTCRQSLEKSLEIIQEEEEGVLVYLRKGSDGKMSLAEELYGAGAKDSRSGYQAAAQILQDLEVSSVRLLSNNAGAASQLKKFGLNIASEIPFSF
;
A
#
# COMPACT_ATOMS: atom_id res chain seq x y z
N GLY A 1 6.07 -15.64 -1.45
CA GLY A 1 4.69 -15.77 -1.97
C GLY A 1 4.59 -16.81 -3.09
N GLU A 2 3.38 -17.30 -3.36
CA GLU A 2 3.04 -18.13 -4.54
C GLU A 2 2.49 -17.20 -5.64
N GLU A 3 3.07 -17.33 -6.85
CA GLU A 3 2.64 -16.73 -8.13
C GLU A 3 2.82 -15.20 -8.29
N SER A 4 3.79 -14.81 -9.13
CA SER A 4 3.85 -13.47 -9.71
C SER A 4 3.10 -13.44 -11.04
N ALA A 5 2.19 -12.49 -11.19
CA ALA A 5 1.49 -12.23 -12.44
C ALA A 5 1.73 -10.80 -12.89
N TRP A 6 1.73 -10.56 -14.20
CA TRP A 6 1.79 -9.21 -14.74
C TRP A 6 0.41 -8.57 -14.79
N LEU A 7 0.30 -7.36 -14.24
CA LEU A 7 -0.90 -6.54 -14.32
C LEU A 7 -0.65 -5.31 -15.19
N PRO A 8 -1.10 -5.33 -16.46
CA PRO A 8 -1.14 -4.13 -17.27
C PRO A 8 -2.25 -3.21 -16.77
N THR A 9 -1.91 -1.96 -16.49
CA THR A 9 -2.85 -0.91 -16.04
C THR A 9 -2.76 0.30 -16.96
N SER A 10 -3.67 1.27 -16.78
CA SER A 10 -3.55 2.59 -17.40
C SER A 10 -2.32 3.38 -16.95
N PHE A 11 -1.70 2.99 -15.82
CA PHE A 11 -0.54 3.66 -15.25
C PHE A 11 0.78 3.01 -15.68
N GLY A 12 0.74 1.79 -16.21
CA GLY A 12 1.93 1.01 -16.58
C GLY A 12 1.79 -0.46 -16.22
N LEU A 13 2.91 -1.18 -16.32
CA LEU A 13 2.98 -2.61 -16.05
C LEU A 13 3.59 -2.85 -14.66
N PHE A 14 2.95 -3.70 -13.87
CA PHE A 14 3.44 -4.11 -12.56
C PHE A 14 3.55 -5.63 -12.46
N ASP A 15 4.58 -6.10 -11.77
CA ASP A 15 4.57 -7.43 -11.17
C ASP A 15 3.62 -7.42 -9.97
N THR A 16 2.85 -8.48 -9.79
CA THR A 16 1.84 -8.55 -8.74
C THR A 16 2.05 -9.74 -7.84
N PHE A 17 1.85 -9.52 -6.55
CA PHE A 17 2.01 -10.53 -5.51
C PHE A 17 0.82 -10.48 -4.55
N ALA A 18 0.14 -11.61 -4.38
CA ALA A 18 -0.92 -11.75 -3.40
C ALA A 18 -0.37 -12.28 -2.07
N TYR A 19 -0.77 -11.63 -0.98
CA TYR A 19 -0.34 -11.99 0.38
C TYR A 19 -1.55 -12.29 1.25
N ARG A 20 -1.71 -13.55 1.63
CA ARG A 20 -2.79 -13.97 2.53
C ARG A 20 -2.34 -13.90 3.98
N SER A 21 -3.03 -13.11 4.78
CA SER A 21 -2.88 -13.04 6.22
C SER A 21 -3.25 -14.38 6.86
N ARG A 22 -2.40 -14.88 7.76
CA ARG A 22 -2.67 -16.10 8.54
C ARG A 22 -3.54 -15.86 9.78
N ILE A 23 -3.90 -14.60 10.04
CA ILE A 23 -4.65 -14.19 11.24
C ILE A 23 -6.14 -14.20 10.93
N ASP A 24 -6.53 -13.68 9.77
CA ASP A 24 -7.92 -13.39 9.40
C ASP A 24 -8.23 -13.77 7.95
N GLU A 25 -7.31 -14.47 7.28
CA GLU A 25 -7.40 -14.94 5.88
C GLU A 25 -7.54 -13.81 4.85
N THR A 26 -7.36 -12.55 5.26
CA THR A 26 -7.44 -11.40 4.36
C THR A 26 -6.30 -11.41 3.38
N GLU A 27 -6.61 -11.25 2.09
CA GLU A 27 -5.60 -11.15 1.04
C GLU A 27 -5.27 -9.69 0.78
N HIS A 28 -3.98 -9.37 0.77
CA HIS A 28 -3.41 -8.08 0.40
C HIS A 28 -2.68 -8.20 -0.93
N LEU A 29 -2.44 -7.08 -1.59
CA LEU A 29 -1.79 -7.04 -2.89
C LEU A 29 -0.55 -6.14 -2.83
N ALA A 30 0.55 -6.60 -3.42
CA ALA A 30 1.67 -5.73 -3.74
C ALA A 30 1.79 -5.59 -5.26
N LEU A 31 1.90 -4.35 -5.73
CA LEU A 31 2.23 -4.00 -7.11
C LEU A 31 3.67 -3.52 -7.13
N VAL A 32 4.53 -4.19 -7.88
CA VAL A 32 5.97 -3.96 -7.90
C VAL A 32 6.38 -3.50 -9.30
N LYS A 33 7.20 -2.45 -9.34
CA LYS A 33 7.87 -1.93 -10.53
C LYS A 33 9.36 -2.20 -10.38
N GLY A 34 9.94 -2.90 -11.36
CA GLY A 34 11.37 -3.23 -11.37
C GLY A 34 11.76 -4.34 -10.38
N ASP A 35 13.05 -4.54 -10.20
CA ASP A 35 13.60 -5.50 -9.24
C ASP A 35 13.97 -4.79 -7.94
N VAL A 36 13.22 -5.09 -6.87
CA VAL A 36 13.32 -4.42 -5.57
C VAL A 36 14.09 -5.24 -4.52
N ALA A 37 14.44 -6.49 -4.84
CA ALA A 37 15.05 -7.41 -3.88
C ALA A 37 16.48 -6.95 -3.53
N GLY A 38 16.76 -6.83 -2.22
CA GLY A 38 18.04 -6.33 -1.72
C GLY A 38 18.30 -4.84 -1.99
N LYS A 39 17.33 -4.11 -2.56
CA LYS A 39 17.49 -2.69 -2.91
C LYS A 39 17.14 -1.77 -1.76
N GLY A 40 17.85 -0.65 -1.69
CA GLY A 40 17.65 0.42 -0.72
C GLY A 40 17.03 1.64 -1.38
N GLU A 41 16.41 2.48 -0.58
CA GLU A 41 15.74 3.71 -1.02
C GLU A 41 14.66 3.46 -2.08
N VAL A 42 14.03 2.29 -2.04
CA VAL A 42 12.91 1.94 -2.92
C VAL A 42 11.72 2.85 -2.60
N LEU A 43 11.07 3.40 -3.63
CA LEU A 43 9.87 4.20 -3.44
C LEU A 43 8.70 3.29 -3.05
N VAL A 44 8.06 3.56 -1.91
CA VAL A 44 6.95 2.73 -1.41
C VAL A 44 5.73 3.56 -1.08
N ARG A 45 4.56 3.11 -1.54
CA ARG A 45 3.25 3.56 -1.10
C ARG A 45 2.55 2.46 -0.29
N VAL A 46 2.02 2.80 0.88
CA VAL A 46 1.07 1.94 1.61
C VAL A 46 -0.32 2.54 1.47
N GLU A 47 -1.21 1.81 0.79
CA GLU A 47 -2.58 2.22 0.53
C GLU A 47 -3.55 1.35 1.34
N PHE A 48 -4.51 1.98 2.03
CA PHE A 48 -5.60 1.27 2.68
C PHE A 48 -6.83 1.29 1.79
N GLU A 49 -7.48 0.14 1.64
CA GLU A 49 -8.67 0.00 0.79
C GLU A 49 -9.78 1.01 1.16
N SER A 50 -10.27 1.73 0.16
CA SER A 50 -11.52 2.48 0.17
C SER A 50 -12.35 1.97 -0.99
N VAL A 51 -13.40 1.20 -0.73
CA VAL A 51 -14.29 0.70 -1.79
C VAL A 51 -15.06 1.87 -2.40
N ALA A 52 -15.54 2.80 -1.57
CA ALA A 52 -16.24 3.99 -2.02
C ALA A 52 -15.36 4.86 -2.92
N GLY A 53 -14.12 5.12 -2.50
CA GLY A 53 -13.15 5.93 -3.24
C GLY A 53 -12.59 5.20 -4.46
N HIS A 54 -11.90 4.08 -4.26
CA HIS A 54 -11.14 3.40 -5.31
C HIS A 54 -12.03 2.74 -6.37
N VAL A 55 -13.16 2.15 -5.98
CA VAL A 55 -14.03 1.38 -6.89
C VAL A 55 -15.17 2.22 -7.42
N PHE A 56 -15.87 2.94 -6.54
CA PHE A 56 -17.07 3.71 -6.91
C PHE A 56 -16.81 5.19 -7.17
N ALA A 57 -15.56 5.64 -7.11
CA ALA A 57 -15.17 7.03 -7.40
C ALA A 57 -15.97 8.06 -6.60
N SER A 58 -16.17 7.77 -5.30
CA SER A 58 -16.87 8.67 -4.39
C SER A 58 -16.26 10.06 -4.43
N VAL A 59 -17.12 11.08 -4.61
CA VAL A 59 -16.71 12.50 -4.56
C VAL A 59 -16.54 13.03 -3.14
N GLN A 60 -16.82 12.20 -2.13
CA GLN A 60 -16.73 12.56 -0.72
C GLN A 60 -15.34 12.31 -0.12
N ASP A 61 -14.46 11.62 -0.85
CA ASP A 61 -13.06 11.41 -0.47
C ASP A 61 -12.12 11.63 -1.67
N THR A 62 -10.82 11.70 -1.39
CA THR A 62 -9.74 11.87 -2.37
C THR A 62 -8.89 10.60 -2.54
N CYS A 63 -9.36 9.46 -2.03
CA CYS A 63 -8.59 8.21 -2.00
C CYS A 63 -8.24 7.76 -3.42
N ARG A 64 -9.18 7.88 -4.37
CA ARG A 64 -8.92 7.53 -5.77
C ARG A 64 -7.80 8.37 -6.38
N GLN A 65 -7.85 9.69 -6.22
CA GLN A 65 -6.83 10.60 -6.74
C GLN A 65 -5.45 10.28 -6.14
N SER A 66 -5.41 10.02 -4.83
CA SER A 66 -4.19 9.62 -4.12
C SER A 66 -3.60 8.31 -4.65
N LEU A 67 -4.43 7.29 -4.86
CA LEU A 67 -4.03 5.99 -5.40
C LEU A 67 -3.52 6.11 -6.84
N GLU A 68 -4.30 6.73 -7.73
CA GLU A 68 -3.94 6.91 -9.14
C GLU A 68 -2.61 7.69 -9.24
N LYS A 69 -2.47 8.78 -8.47
CA LYS A 69 -1.23 9.56 -8.48
C LYS A 69 -0.04 8.79 -7.93
N SER A 70 -0.23 7.96 -6.91
CA SER A 70 0.84 7.11 -6.38
C SER A 70 1.33 6.10 -7.41
N LEU A 71 0.40 5.49 -8.17
CA LEU A 71 0.75 4.55 -9.24
C LEU A 71 1.52 5.22 -10.38
N GLU A 72 1.13 6.44 -10.76
CA GLU A 72 1.88 7.25 -11.73
C GLU A 72 3.32 7.51 -11.26
N ILE A 73 3.49 8.03 -10.03
CA ILE A 73 4.82 8.35 -9.48
C ILE A 73 5.69 7.09 -9.40
N ILE A 74 5.14 5.95 -8.99
CA ILE A 74 5.89 4.68 -8.94
C ILE A 74 6.35 4.24 -10.33
N GLN A 75 5.55 4.46 -11.38
CA GLN A 75 5.92 4.09 -12.74
C GLN A 75 7.00 4.99 -13.35
N GLU A 76 7.16 6.20 -12.82
CA GLU A 76 8.28 7.11 -13.17
C GLU A 76 9.62 6.66 -12.55
N GLU A 77 9.60 5.79 -11.54
CA GLU A 77 10.80 5.25 -10.88
C GLU A 77 11.32 3.97 -11.58
N GLU A 78 12.61 3.68 -11.40
CA GLU A 78 13.18 2.40 -11.81
C GLU A 78 12.63 1.26 -10.93
N GLU A 79 12.50 1.53 -9.62
CA GLU A 79 12.17 0.58 -8.57
C GLU A 79 11.10 1.17 -7.63
N GLY A 80 9.98 0.46 -7.44
CA GLY A 80 8.95 0.91 -6.51
C GLY A 80 7.87 -0.12 -6.18
N VAL A 81 7.19 0.09 -5.06
CA VAL A 81 6.16 -0.83 -4.55
C VAL A 81 4.93 -0.06 -4.08
N LEU A 82 3.75 -0.46 -4.54
CA LEU A 82 2.49 -0.11 -3.89
C LEU A 82 1.97 -1.33 -3.12
N VAL A 83 1.83 -1.20 -1.80
CA VAL A 83 1.18 -2.19 -0.95
C VAL A 83 -0.27 -1.78 -0.73
N TYR A 84 -1.20 -2.54 -1.31
CA TYR A 84 -2.63 -2.35 -1.16
C TYR A 84 -3.18 -3.26 -0.06
N LEU A 85 -3.48 -2.66 1.09
CA LEU A 85 -4.00 -3.34 2.26
C LEU A 85 -5.53 -3.38 2.21
N ARG A 86 -6.05 -4.58 1.94
CA ARG A 86 -7.49 -4.84 2.02
C ARG A 86 -7.98 -4.84 3.45
N LYS A 87 -9.23 -4.42 3.64
CA LYS A 87 -9.88 -4.44 4.96
C LYS A 87 -10.16 -5.89 5.36
N GLY A 88 -9.60 -6.27 6.49
CA GLY A 88 -9.80 -7.61 7.05
C GLY A 88 -11.10 -7.76 7.82
N SER A 89 -11.45 -9.02 8.07
CA SER A 89 -12.64 -9.40 8.83
C SER A 89 -12.51 -9.14 10.35
N ASP A 90 -11.32 -8.77 10.81
CA ASP A 90 -10.95 -8.56 12.22
C ASP A 90 -11.36 -7.19 12.81
N GLY A 91 -12.14 -6.40 12.07
CA GLY A 91 -13.13 -5.49 12.69
C GLY A 91 -12.62 -4.15 13.19
N LYS A 92 -12.05 -3.31 12.31
CA LYS A 92 -11.93 -1.86 12.62
C LYS A 92 -12.83 -0.94 11.83
N MET A 93 -13.20 -1.32 10.61
CA MET A 93 -14.33 -0.73 9.89
C MET A 93 -14.83 -1.70 8.83
N SER A 94 -16.07 -2.13 9.00
CA SER A 94 -16.86 -2.79 7.96
C SER A 94 -17.06 -1.86 6.76
N LEU A 95 -17.39 -2.44 5.61
CA LEU A 95 -17.85 -1.69 4.44
C LEU A 95 -19.04 -0.77 4.78
N ALA A 96 -19.91 -1.21 5.70
CA ALA A 96 -21.01 -0.38 6.19
C ALA A 96 -20.49 0.86 6.93
N GLU A 97 -19.53 0.70 7.85
CA GLU A 97 -18.95 1.84 8.58
C GLU A 97 -18.23 2.83 7.66
N GLU A 98 -17.52 2.32 6.63
CA GLU A 98 -16.95 3.16 5.58
C GLU A 98 -18.03 3.98 4.86
N LEU A 99 -19.09 3.32 4.39
CA LEU A 99 -20.16 3.97 3.61
C LEU A 99 -21.04 4.91 4.46
N TYR A 100 -21.17 4.65 5.76
CA TYR A 100 -21.99 5.45 6.68
C TYR A 100 -21.19 6.51 7.46
N GLY A 101 -19.95 6.80 7.05
CA GLY A 101 -19.24 8.02 7.44
C GLY A 101 -18.12 7.87 8.45
N ALA A 102 -17.67 6.65 8.76
CA ALA A 102 -16.38 6.45 9.40
C ALA A 102 -15.33 6.32 8.27
N GLY A 103 -14.62 7.41 7.96
CA GLY A 103 -13.59 7.41 6.92
C GLY A 103 -12.49 6.39 7.18
N ALA A 104 -11.82 5.91 6.11
CA ALA A 104 -10.72 4.94 6.17
C ALA A 104 -9.69 5.34 7.23
N LYS A 105 -9.49 4.49 8.25
CA LYS A 105 -8.48 4.71 9.28
C LYS A 105 -7.34 3.73 9.12
N ASP A 106 -6.16 4.28 8.97
CA ASP A 106 -4.91 3.54 9.02
C ASP A 106 -4.84 2.72 10.31
N SER A 107 -4.55 1.43 10.17
CA SER A 107 -4.56 0.49 11.28
C SER A 107 -3.14 0.02 11.61
N ARG A 108 -2.87 -0.16 12.90
CA ARG A 108 -1.60 -0.74 13.36
C ARG A 108 -1.35 -2.13 12.75
N SER A 109 -2.39 -2.96 12.63
CA SER A 109 -2.31 -4.27 11.99
C SER A 109 -1.98 -4.17 10.51
N GLY A 110 -2.54 -3.19 9.81
CA GLY A 110 -2.21 -2.94 8.41
C GLY A 110 -0.75 -2.53 8.20
N TYR A 111 -0.21 -1.62 9.03
CA TYR A 111 1.22 -1.29 8.94
C TYR A 111 2.14 -2.48 9.28
N GLN A 112 1.70 -3.39 10.15
CA GLN A 112 2.43 -4.63 10.40
C GLN A 112 2.44 -5.52 9.16
N ALA A 113 1.28 -5.70 8.52
CA ALA A 113 1.18 -6.47 7.27
C ALA A 113 2.03 -5.86 6.16
N ALA A 114 1.98 -4.53 5.97
CA ALA A 114 2.81 -3.85 4.98
C ALA A 114 4.31 -4.04 5.27
N ALA A 115 4.73 -3.97 6.53
CA ALA A 115 6.13 -4.22 6.90
C ALA A 115 6.57 -5.65 6.57
N GLN A 116 5.73 -6.64 6.85
CA GLN A 116 6.01 -8.04 6.54
C GLN A 116 6.07 -8.30 5.03
N ILE A 117 5.15 -7.70 4.26
CA ILE A 117 5.15 -7.77 2.79
C ILE A 117 6.45 -7.21 2.22
N LEU A 118 6.88 -6.02 2.68
CA LEU A 118 8.10 -5.38 2.18
C LEU A 118 9.37 -6.13 2.59
N GLN A 119 9.35 -6.82 3.73
CA GLN A 119 10.42 -7.74 4.16
C GLN A 119 10.46 -9.02 3.31
N ASP A 120 9.32 -9.61 2.93
CA ASP A 120 9.25 -10.76 2.02
C ASP A 120 9.75 -10.39 0.61
N LEU A 121 9.49 -9.16 0.18
CA LEU A 121 10.04 -8.57 -1.05
C LEU A 121 11.53 -8.19 -0.93
N GLU A 122 12.17 -8.43 0.21
CA GLU A 122 13.58 -8.14 0.49
C GLU A 122 13.98 -6.66 0.31
N VAL A 123 13.05 -5.72 0.50
CA VAL A 123 13.34 -4.28 0.43
C VAL A 123 14.19 -3.87 1.63
N SER A 124 15.40 -3.37 1.37
CA SER A 124 16.39 -3.04 2.41
C SER A 124 16.15 -1.68 3.08
N SER A 125 15.66 -0.69 2.34
CA SER A 125 15.19 0.58 2.90
C SER A 125 14.19 1.28 1.99
N VAL A 126 13.38 2.16 2.60
CA VAL A 126 12.17 2.72 1.99
C VAL A 126 12.21 4.25 1.94
N ARG A 127 11.93 4.82 0.76
CA ARG A 127 11.43 6.19 0.61
C ARG A 127 9.89 6.13 0.62
N LEU A 128 9.27 6.57 1.71
CA LEU A 128 7.83 6.39 1.91
C LEU A 128 7.04 7.54 1.28
N LEU A 129 6.23 7.24 0.26
CA LEU A 129 5.29 8.17 -0.37
C LEU A 129 4.00 8.31 0.46
N SER A 130 3.92 9.32 1.33
CA SER A 130 2.85 9.45 2.32
C SER A 130 2.61 10.89 2.75
N ASN A 131 1.33 11.25 2.91
CA ASN A 131 0.90 12.49 3.57
C ASN A 131 0.48 12.24 5.03
N ASN A 132 0.51 11.00 5.52
CA ASN A 132 0.25 10.66 6.91
C ASN A 132 1.54 10.70 7.73
N ALA A 133 1.68 11.71 8.59
CA ALA A 133 2.82 11.92 9.49
C ALA A 133 3.09 10.76 10.49
N GLY A 134 2.12 9.86 10.69
CA GLY A 134 2.28 8.68 11.55
C GLY A 134 2.83 7.44 10.85
N ALA A 135 2.74 7.37 9.52
CA ALA A 135 2.97 6.15 8.77
C ALA A 135 4.40 5.61 8.93
N ALA A 136 5.42 6.46 8.75
CA ALA A 136 6.81 6.04 8.90
C ALA A 136 7.13 5.58 10.32
N SER A 137 6.61 6.26 11.34
CA SER A 137 6.80 5.85 12.74
C SER A 137 6.25 4.44 12.99
N GLN A 138 5.09 4.12 12.42
CA GLN A 138 4.47 2.80 12.56
C GLN A 138 5.26 1.73 11.83
N LEU A 139 5.68 1.97 10.59
CA LEU A 139 6.49 1.03 9.81
C LEU A 139 7.86 0.77 10.46
N LYS A 140 8.51 1.81 11.00
CA LYS A 140 9.77 1.66 11.79
C LYS A 140 9.60 0.72 12.99
N LYS A 141 8.47 0.80 13.71
CA LYS A 141 8.19 -0.10 14.85
C LYS A 141 8.07 -1.57 14.44
N PHE A 142 7.80 -1.86 13.17
CA PHE A 142 7.73 -3.21 12.62
C PHE A 142 9.01 -3.62 11.88
N GLY A 143 10.10 -2.89 12.09
CA GLY A 143 11.44 -3.30 11.64
C GLY A 143 11.79 -2.87 10.22
N LEU A 144 11.02 -2.00 9.57
CA LEU A 144 11.42 -1.40 8.30
C LEU A 144 12.38 -0.23 8.50
N ASN A 145 13.39 -0.16 7.65
CA ASN A 145 14.29 0.98 7.55
C ASN A 145 13.68 2.05 6.63
N ILE A 146 13.17 3.14 7.21
CA ILE A 146 12.65 4.26 6.43
C ILE A 146 13.74 5.31 6.25
N ALA A 147 14.24 5.45 5.02
CA ALA A 147 15.27 6.40 4.62
C ALA A 147 14.72 7.83 4.56
N SER A 148 13.51 8.01 4.01
CA SER A 148 12.86 9.32 3.93
C SER A 148 11.33 9.20 3.84
N GLU A 149 10.65 10.31 4.11
CA GLU A 149 9.21 10.49 3.89
C GLU A 149 9.02 11.55 2.81
N ILE A 150 8.25 11.21 1.78
CA ILE A 150 8.00 12.05 0.62
C ILE A 150 6.50 12.38 0.60
N PRO A 151 6.11 13.60 1.00
CA PRO A 151 4.75 14.07 0.78
C PRO A 151 4.51 14.32 -0.71
N PHE A 152 3.27 14.23 -1.15
CA PHE A 152 2.90 14.42 -2.55
C PHE A 152 1.49 15.02 -2.69
N SER A 153 1.24 15.63 -3.85
CA SER A 153 -0.02 16.27 -4.18
C SER A 153 -0.76 15.47 -5.24
N PHE A 154 -2.09 15.45 -5.15
CA PHE A 154 -3.01 14.74 -6.05
C PHE A 154 -4.33 15.49 -6.15
#